data_AF-A0A7X6UDE5-F1
#
_entry.id   AF-A0A7X6UDE5-F1
#
_cell.length_a   1.000
_cell.length_b   1.000
_cell.length_c   1.000
_cell.angle_alpha   90.00
_cell.angle_beta   90.00
_cell.angle_gamma   90.00
#
_symmetry.space_group_name_H-M   'P 1'
#
loop_
_entity.id
_entity.type
_entity.pdbx_description
1 polymer ?
#
loop_
_entity_poly.entity_id
_entity_poly.type
_entity_poly.pdbx_seq_one_letter_code
_entity_poly.pdbx_strand_id
1 'polypeptide(L)'
;MTEWREDVLGDEFECTDLELGEDAEGPLVATLVRALPERRGFWDQTFGDPRMLEDVDVLYVHGWNDYFFQKHLARFYTERGASFFALDLRKYGRSLRDGQTAGYVDHLADYDDEIGQALAIIRDQDQHASHASWWQRRDPQPLRRLLLLGHSTGGLVLSLWAGRHSGVADALLLNSPWLELQLSSVARKALAPVVGIRAKLSPHVVALPQIDLGFYWQALRECCSEDEFSIINHAWRLEKSPIVRAGWLSTVLEGHTTINAVIDVTVPVCGRLSARSHFGLSWDDAMLRADTVLE
;
A
#
# COMPACT_ATOMS: atom_id res chain seq x y z
N MET A 1 17.50 16.89 4.72
CA MET A 1 17.62 15.60 5.44
C MET A 1 16.24 15.25 5.94
N THR A 2 15.76 14.05 5.64
CA THR A 2 14.46 13.55 6.09
C THR A 2 14.47 13.33 7.60
N GLU A 3 13.48 13.89 8.30
CA GLU A 3 13.33 13.74 9.74
C GLU A 3 12.47 12.51 10.05
N TRP A 4 13.06 11.53 10.72
CA TRP A 4 12.39 10.30 11.15
C TRP A 4 12.02 10.42 12.63
N ARG A 5 10.83 9.95 12.98
CA ARG A 5 10.32 9.89 14.35
C ARG A 5 9.84 8.49 14.68
N GLU A 6 9.75 8.16 15.97
CA GLU A 6 9.16 6.90 16.42
C GLU A 6 7.73 6.75 15.91
N ASP A 7 7.39 5.56 15.44
CA ASP A 7 6.05 5.23 14.98
C ASP A 7 5.20 4.61 16.08
N VAL A 8 3.87 4.73 15.97
CA VAL A 8 2.91 4.10 16.89
C VAL A 8 3.02 2.58 16.93
N LEU A 9 3.65 1.94 15.93
CA LEU A 9 3.91 0.50 15.91
C LEU A 9 5.00 0.04 16.91
N GLY A 10 5.71 0.98 17.56
CA GLY A 10 6.73 0.73 18.57
C GLY A 10 8.15 0.76 18.03
N ASP A 11 9.11 0.45 18.91
CA ASP A 11 10.55 0.76 18.78
C ASP A 11 11.27 0.30 17.49
N GLU A 12 10.72 -0.69 16.78
CA GLU A 12 11.31 -1.20 15.52
C GLU A 12 10.86 -0.41 14.28
N PHE A 13 9.92 0.52 14.44
CA PHE A 13 9.33 1.31 13.37
C PHE A 13 9.56 2.81 13.58
N GLU A 14 9.92 3.48 12.50
CA GLU A 14 9.98 4.93 12.43
C GLU A 14 9.11 5.42 11.27
N CYS A 15 8.60 6.63 11.35
CA CYS A 15 7.87 7.25 10.26
C CYS A 15 8.33 8.67 9.94
N THR A 16 8.03 9.12 8.74
CA THR A 16 8.24 10.49 8.28
C THR A 16 7.07 10.91 7.42
N ASP A 17 6.75 12.21 7.44
CA ASP A 17 5.65 12.76 6.66
C ASP A 17 6.18 13.34 5.34
N LEU A 18 5.42 13.12 4.27
CA LEU A 18 5.64 13.62 2.92
C LEU A 18 4.63 14.74 2.68
N GLU A 19 5.11 15.96 2.50
CA GLU A 19 4.25 17.12 2.25
C GLU A 19 3.80 17.11 0.79
N LEU A 20 2.47 17.08 0.55
CA LEU A 20 1.86 16.96 -0.78
C LEU A 20 1.09 18.23 -1.19
N GLY A 21 1.24 19.31 -0.43
CA GLY A 21 0.52 20.56 -0.64
C GLY A 21 -0.84 20.57 0.06
N GLU A 22 -1.88 21.06 -0.62
CA GLU A 22 -3.23 21.19 -0.07
C GLU A 22 -4.30 20.99 -1.16
N ASP A 23 -5.49 20.57 -0.74
CA ASP A 23 -6.70 20.56 -1.58
C ASP A 23 -7.87 21.29 -0.90
N ALA A 24 -9.08 21.11 -1.44
CA ALA A 24 -10.29 21.75 -0.92
C ALA A 24 -10.65 21.36 0.54
N GLU A 25 -10.11 20.25 1.05
CA GLU A 25 -10.29 19.77 2.41
C GLU A 25 -9.07 20.07 3.31
N GLY A 26 -8.08 20.82 2.80
CA GLY A 26 -6.93 21.31 3.55
C GLY A 26 -5.60 20.62 3.20
N PRO A 27 -4.60 20.68 4.10
CA PRO A 27 -3.27 20.13 3.84
C PRO A 27 -3.27 18.63 3.53
N LEU A 28 -2.49 18.24 2.53
CA LEU A 28 -2.29 16.85 2.12
C LEU A 28 -0.91 16.37 2.57
N VAL A 29 -0.91 15.23 3.25
CA VAL A 29 0.31 14.53 3.69
C VAL A 29 0.16 13.07 3.31
N ALA A 30 1.27 12.39 3.03
CA ALA A 30 1.40 10.94 3.08
C ALA A 30 2.44 10.56 4.14
N THR A 31 2.37 9.37 4.71
CA THR A 31 3.28 8.96 5.78
C THR A 31 4.05 7.73 5.34
N LEU A 32 5.38 7.84 5.31
CA LEU A 32 6.27 6.74 5.03
C LEU A 32 6.75 6.14 6.34
N VAL A 33 6.37 4.90 6.60
CA VAL A 33 6.85 4.08 7.71
C VAL A 33 8.04 3.25 7.23
N ARG A 34 9.06 3.08 8.05
CA ARG A 34 10.19 2.17 7.79
C ARG A 34 10.41 1.20 8.94
N ALA A 35 10.88 0.01 8.58
CA ALA A 35 11.55 -0.93 9.47
C ALA A 35 12.83 -1.40 8.78
N LEU A 36 13.96 -1.30 9.48
CA LEU A 36 15.28 -1.63 8.92
C LEU A 36 15.79 -2.95 9.50
N PRO A 37 16.55 -3.74 8.71
CA PRO A 37 17.14 -4.98 9.20
C PRO A 37 18.15 -4.69 10.31
N GLU A 38 18.23 -5.55 11.33
CA GLU A 38 19.22 -5.42 12.39
C GLU A 38 20.64 -5.33 11.80
N ARG A 39 21.44 -4.39 12.30
CA ARG A 39 22.84 -4.24 11.85
C ARG A 39 23.65 -5.46 12.29
N ARG A 40 24.24 -6.14 11.31
CA ARG A 40 25.15 -7.26 11.56
C ARG A 40 26.42 -6.78 12.27
N GLY A 41 27.01 -7.62 13.11
CA GLY A 41 28.32 -7.34 13.68
C GLY A 41 29.41 -7.31 12.60
N PHE A 42 30.55 -6.69 12.91
CA PHE A 42 31.70 -6.61 11.99
C PHE A 42 32.13 -7.97 11.43
N TRP A 43 32.17 -9.00 12.29
CA TRP A 43 32.55 -10.36 11.91
C TRP A 43 31.57 -11.00 10.93
N ASP A 44 30.26 -10.85 11.17
CA ASP A 44 29.21 -11.39 10.30
C ASP A 44 29.21 -10.69 8.94
N GLN A 45 29.47 -9.38 8.89
CA GLN A 45 29.59 -8.64 7.63
C GLN A 45 30.82 -9.05 6.82
N THR A 46 31.90 -9.48 7.48
CA THR A 46 33.19 -9.74 6.82
C THR A 46 33.37 -11.21 6.43
N PHE A 47 32.81 -12.12 7.22
CA PHE A 47 33.03 -13.57 7.07
C PHE A 47 31.74 -14.40 6.99
N GLY A 48 30.57 -13.78 7.20
CA GLY A 48 29.29 -14.46 7.10
C GLY A 48 28.69 -14.38 5.70
N ASP A 49 27.80 -15.32 5.39
CA ASP A 49 27.03 -15.26 4.15
C ASP A 49 26.08 -14.05 4.15
N PRO A 50 25.84 -13.40 3.00
CA PRO A 50 24.85 -12.34 2.91
C PRO A 50 23.44 -12.87 3.21
N ARG A 51 22.60 -12.02 3.79
CA ARG A 51 21.18 -12.37 3.99
C ARG A 51 20.47 -12.39 2.64
N MET A 52 19.45 -13.24 2.52
CA MET A 52 18.76 -13.54 1.25
C MET A 52 18.27 -12.30 0.49
N LEU A 53 17.83 -11.27 1.21
CA LEU A 53 17.27 -10.03 0.67
C LEU A 53 18.09 -8.80 1.10
N GLU A 54 19.38 -8.99 1.41
CA GLU A 54 20.26 -7.94 1.93
C GLU A 54 20.44 -6.75 0.98
N ASP A 55 20.12 -6.90 -0.30
CA ASP A 55 20.17 -5.88 -1.35
C ASP A 55 18.78 -5.45 -1.85
N VAL A 56 17.72 -5.68 -1.07
CA VAL A 56 16.33 -5.39 -1.48
C VAL A 56 15.70 -4.31 -0.61
N ASP A 57 15.01 -3.37 -1.23
CA ASP A 57 14.06 -2.47 -0.59
C ASP A 57 12.64 -2.84 -0.97
N VAL A 58 11.75 -2.87 0.01
CA VAL A 58 10.33 -3.17 -0.18
C VAL A 58 9.52 -1.91 0.06
N LEU A 59 8.66 -1.52 -0.89
CA LEU A 59 7.65 -0.49 -0.69
C LEU A 59 6.25 -1.10 -0.71
N TYR A 60 5.60 -1.13 0.45
CA TYR A 60 4.23 -1.58 0.63
C TYR A 60 3.22 -0.44 0.46
N VAL A 61 2.12 -0.71 -0.25
CA VAL A 61 0.96 0.19 -0.35
C VAL A 61 -0.32 -0.57 -0.01
N HIS A 62 -1.08 -0.02 0.93
CA HIS A 62 -2.28 -0.63 1.53
C HIS A 62 -3.53 -0.53 0.63
N GLY A 63 -4.62 -1.17 1.08
CA GLY A 63 -5.92 -1.17 0.39
C GLY A 63 -6.85 -0.01 0.75
N TRP A 64 -8.09 -0.06 0.24
CA TRP A 64 -9.16 0.86 0.66
C TRP A 64 -9.55 0.61 2.12
N ASN A 65 -9.81 1.69 2.88
CA ASN A 65 -10.10 1.64 4.32
C ASN A 65 -9.05 0.84 5.09
N ASP A 66 -7.78 1.17 4.87
CA ASP A 66 -6.66 0.46 5.45
C ASP A 66 -5.46 1.41 5.64
N TYR A 67 -4.44 0.93 6.34
CA TYR A 67 -3.14 1.57 6.52
C TYR A 67 -2.12 0.50 6.95
N PHE A 68 -0.82 0.82 7.05
CA PHE A 68 0.15 -0.18 7.52
C PHE A 68 0.15 -0.34 9.06
N PHE A 69 -0.17 -1.56 9.51
CA PHE A 69 -0.07 -2.02 10.91
C PHE A 69 0.43 -3.46 11.08
N GLN A 70 0.66 -4.19 9.98
CA GLN A 70 1.05 -5.61 9.98
C GLN A 70 2.55 -5.77 10.30
N LYS A 71 2.88 -5.75 11.59
CA LYS A 71 4.28 -5.81 12.06
C LYS A 71 4.99 -7.07 11.58
N HIS A 72 4.30 -8.21 11.58
CA HIS A 72 4.85 -9.49 11.13
C HIS A 72 5.32 -9.46 9.66
N LEU A 73 4.64 -8.69 8.79
CA LEU A 73 4.99 -8.57 7.38
C LEU A 73 6.33 -7.83 7.21
N ALA A 74 6.51 -6.71 7.92
CA ALA A 74 7.79 -6.00 7.92
C ALA A 74 8.92 -6.89 8.47
N ARG A 75 8.68 -7.57 9.60
CA ARG A 75 9.64 -8.50 10.21
C ARG A 75 10.06 -9.62 9.27
N PHE A 76 9.12 -10.20 8.51
CA PHE A 76 9.44 -11.23 7.52
C PHE A 76 10.52 -10.76 6.53
N TYR A 77 10.45 -9.51 6.07
CA TYR A 77 11.43 -8.94 5.15
C TYR A 77 12.72 -8.51 5.86
N THR A 78 12.63 -7.84 7.01
CA THR A 78 13.81 -7.33 7.74
C THR A 78 14.67 -8.44 8.33
N GLU A 79 14.08 -9.54 8.81
CA GLU A 79 14.81 -10.75 9.24
C GLU A 79 15.65 -11.34 8.10
N ARG A 80 15.19 -11.17 6.85
CA ARG A 80 15.88 -11.61 5.62
C ARG A 80 16.81 -10.55 5.04
N GLY A 81 16.98 -9.42 5.72
CA GLY A 81 17.94 -8.37 5.35
C GLY A 81 17.41 -7.26 4.45
N ALA A 82 16.13 -7.29 4.08
CA ALA A 82 15.53 -6.21 3.29
C ALA A 82 15.22 -4.99 4.16
N SER A 83 15.33 -3.79 3.59
CA SER A 83 14.72 -2.59 4.18
C SER A 83 13.25 -2.60 3.83
N PHE A 84 12.37 -2.47 4.82
CA PHE A 84 10.93 -2.46 4.60
C PHE A 84 10.38 -1.05 4.78
N PHE A 85 9.59 -0.61 3.81
CA PHE A 85 8.89 0.65 3.81
C PHE A 85 7.41 0.43 3.54
N ALA A 86 6.58 1.21 4.20
CA ALA A 86 5.13 1.18 4.05
C ALA A 86 4.63 2.61 3.85
N LEU A 87 3.82 2.84 2.82
CA LEU A 87 3.28 4.16 2.51
C LEU A 87 1.80 4.19 2.87
N ASP A 88 1.47 4.93 3.92
CA ASP A 88 0.10 5.37 4.20
C ASP A 88 -0.21 6.50 3.20
N LEU A 89 -1.15 6.24 2.29
CA LEU A 89 -1.53 7.19 1.25
C LEU A 89 -2.28 8.39 1.83
N ARG A 90 -2.32 9.51 1.10
CA ARG A 90 -3.05 10.71 1.49
C ARG A 90 -4.48 10.40 1.91
N LYS A 91 -4.93 11.01 3.02
CA LYS A 91 -6.27 10.79 3.59
C LYS A 91 -6.54 9.36 4.07
N TYR A 92 -5.51 8.55 4.31
CA TYR A 92 -5.60 7.26 5.01
C TYR A 92 -4.71 7.25 6.24
N GLY A 93 -4.94 6.33 7.17
CA GLY A 93 -3.94 6.02 8.19
C GLY A 93 -3.48 7.24 8.99
N ARG A 94 -2.17 7.28 9.21
CA ARG A 94 -1.44 8.40 9.84
C ARG A 94 -1.52 9.70 9.03
N SER A 95 -1.88 9.60 7.76
CA SER A 95 -1.91 10.68 6.78
C SER A 95 -3.28 11.37 6.70
N LEU A 96 -4.29 10.85 7.39
CA LEU A 96 -5.60 11.49 7.52
C LEU A 96 -5.52 12.74 8.42
N ARG A 97 -6.17 13.83 8.00
CA ARG A 97 -6.33 15.07 8.76
C ARG A 97 -7.79 15.34 9.09
N ASP A 98 -8.02 16.09 10.15
CA ASP A 98 -9.36 16.45 10.59
C ASP A 98 -10.14 17.18 9.48
N GLY A 99 -11.37 16.76 9.24
CA GLY A 99 -12.25 17.33 8.21
C GLY A 99 -12.09 16.75 6.82
N GLN A 100 -11.06 15.92 6.57
CA GLN A 100 -10.88 15.25 5.29
C GLN A 100 -11.85 14.10 5.11
N THR A 101 -12.26 13.88 3.86
CA THR A 101 -12.94 12.65 3.47
C THR A 101 -11.93 11.51 3.38
N ALA A 102 -12.02 10.56 4.31
CA ALA A 102 -11.16 9.38 4.34
C ALA A 102 -11.09 8.66 2.98
N GLY A 103 -9.86 8.47 2.52
CA GLY A 103 -9.48 7.78 1.30
C GLY A 103 -9.86 8.46 -0.02
N TYR A 104 -10.51 9.62 0.00
CA TYR A 104 -10.97 10.27 -1.21
C TYR A 104 -9.82 10.86 -2.02
N VAL A 105 -9.80 10.57 -3.31
CA VAL A 105 -8.89 11.19 -4.28
C VAL A 105 -9.65 11.37 -5.59
N ASP A 106 -9.36 12.45 -6.31
CA ASP A 106 -9.98 12.70 -7.61
C ASP A 106 -9.31 11.87 -8.71
N HIS A 107 -7.97 11.70 -8.66
CA HIS A 107 -7.22 10.94 -9.63
C HIS A 107 -6.25 9.95 -8.99
N LEU A 108 -6.29 8.67 -9.37
CA LEU A 108 -5.31 7.68 -8.89
C LEU A 108 -3.86 8.01 -9.26
N ALA A 109 -3.65 8.84 -10.29
CA ALA A 109 -2.32 9.32 -10.67
C ALA A 109 -1.75 10.36 -9.68
N ASP A 110 -2.58 10.94 -8.80
CA ASP A 110 -2.09 11.84 -7.76
C ASP A 110 -1.18 11.08 -6.76
N TYR A 111 -1.39 9.78 -6.60
CA TYR A 111 -0.51 8.90 -5.81
C TYR A 111 0.92 8.79 -6.39
N ASP A 112 1.17 9.24 -7.62
CA ASP A 112 2.53 9.25 -8.19
C ASP A 112 3.46 10.19 -7.41
N ASP A 113 2.93 11.27 -6.83
CA ASP A 113 3.71 12.24 -6.05
C ASP A 113 4.25 11.61 -4.76
N GLU A 114 3.38 11.04 -3.93
CA GLU A 114 3.79 10.41 -2.67
C GLU A 114 4.63 9.14 -2.87
N ILE A 115 4.37 8.35 -3.92
CA ILE A 115 5.25 7.22 -4.28
C ILE A 115 6.61 7.75 -4.73
N GLY A 116 6.66 8.79 -5.58
CA GLY A 116 7.89 9.39 -6.05
C GLY A 116 8.75 9.96 -4.91
N GLN A 117 8.12 10.69 -3.98
CA GLN A 117 8.79 11.22 -2.79
C GLN A 117 9.30 10.10 -1.87
N ALA A 118 8.51 9.05 -1.64
CA ALA A 118 8.94 7.89 -0.86
C ALA A 118 10.18 7.22 -1.48
N LEU A 119 10.17 6.98 -2.80
CA LEU A 119 11.30 6.38 -3.51
C LEU A 119 12.55 7.26 -3.50
N ALA A 120 12.41 8.58 -3.55
CA ALA A 120 13.54 9.50 -3.39
C ALA A 120 14.20 9.34 -2.02
N ILE A 121 13.40 9.26 -0.95
CA ILE A 121 13.89 9.05 0.41
C ILE A 121 14.59 7.69 0.56
N ILE A 122 14.01 6.62 0.00
CA ILE A 122 14.59 5.26 0.04
C ILE A 122 15.98 5.27 -0.62
N ARG A 123 16.09 5.86 -1.82
CA ARG A 123 17.36 5.96 -2.57
C ARG A 123 18.42 6.82 -1.88
N ASP A 124 18.01 7.86 -1.17
CA ASP A 124 18.93 8.73 -0.44
C ASP A 124 19.49 8.06 0.83
N GLN A 125 18.73 7.15 1.47
CA GLN A 125 19.24 6.38 2.62
C GLN A 125 20.42 5.48 2.26
N ASP A 126 20.36 4.83 1.11
CA ASP A 126 21.43 3.97 0.60
C ASP A 126 22.74 4.72 0.38
N GLN A 127 22.63 5.92 -0.18
CA GLN A 127 23.79 6.77 -0.40
C GLN A 127 24.47 7.12 0.93
N HIS A 128 23.73 7.41 2.00
CA HIS A 128 24.31 7.77 3.29
C HIS A 128 24.83 6.55 4.08
N ALA A 129 24.15 5.40 4.03
CA ALA A 129 24.63 4.17 4.68
C ALA A 129 25.96 3.69 4.08
N SER A 130 26.16 3.94 2.78
CA SER A 130 27.38 3.54 2.06
C SER A 130 28.64 4.32 2.48
N HIS A 131 28.53 5.52 3.08
CA HIS A 131 29.66 6.37 3.49
C HIS A 131 30.43 5.87 4.74
N ALA A 132 29.94 4.84 5.44
CA ALA A 132 30.51 4.38 6.70
C ALA A 132 31.87 3.64 6.59
N SER A 133 32.38 3.36 5.39
CA SER A 133 33.74 2.81 5.21
C SER A 133 34.37 3.28 3.88
N TRP A 134 34.92 4.50 3.89
CA TRP A 134 35.57 5.14 2.74
C TRP A 134 36.78 4.35 2.18
N TRP A 135 37.40 3.47 2.98
CA TRP A 135 38.54 2.64 2.56
C TRP A 135 38.14 1.31 1.88
N GLN A 136 36.85 0.95 1.84
CA GLN A 136 36.37 -0.35 1.34
C GLN A 136 35.83 -0.32 -0.09
N ARG A 137 35.71 0.85 -0.74
CA ARG A 137 35.10 0.93 -2.07
C ARG A 137 36.14 0.94 -3.18
N ARG A 138 36.35 -0.24 -3.77
CA ARG A 138 37.02 -0.38 -5.06
C ARG A 138 36.03 -0.42 -6.24
N ASP A 139 34.73 -0.60 -5.97
CA ASP A 139 33.64 -0.53 -6.94
C ASP A 139 32.42 0.22 -6.36
N PRO A 140 31.63 0.93 -7.17
CA PRO A 140 30.35 1.48 -6.76
C PRO A 140 29.41 0.34 -6.35
N GLN A 141 28.83 0.42 -5.14
CA GLN A 141 27.79 -0.52 -4.72
C GLN A 141 26.62 -0.41 -5.71
N PRO A 142 26.11 -1.53 -6.26
CA PRO A 142 24.90 -1.50 -7.07
C PRO A 142 23.73 -0.97 -6.23
N LEU A 143 22.83 -0.23 -6.88
CA LEU A 143 21.56 0.19 -6.27
C LEU A 143 20.83 -1.06 -5.75
N ARG A 144 20.23 -0.95 -4.57
CA ARG A 144 19.37 -1.99 -4.02
C ARG A 144 18.18 -2.20 -4.97
N ARG A 145 17.74 -3.44 -5.09
CA ARG A 145 16.60 -3.83 -5.93
C ARG A 145 15.31 -3.40 -5.25
N LEU A 146 14.40 -2.78 -6.00
CA LEU A 146 13.12 -2.30 -5.50
C LEU A 146 12.00 -3.31 -5.77
N LEU A 147 11.41 -3.83 -4.69
CA LEU A 147 10.20 -4.63 -4.71
C LEU A 147 8.98 -3.78 -4.34
N LEU A 148 8.02 -3.66 -5.25
CA LEU A 148 6.73 -3.05 -4.97
C LEU A 148 5.75 -4.10 -4.45
N LEU A 149 5.11 -3.84 -3.31
CA LEU A 149 4.17 -4.75 -2.66
C LEU A 149 2.79 -4.06 -2.51
N GLY A 150 1.82 -4.43 -3.35
CA GLY A 150 0.50 -3.79 -3.34
C GLY A 150 -0.59 -4.70 -2.81
N HIS A 151 -1.31 -4.28 -1.77
CA HIS A 151 -2.50 -4.98 -1.26
C HIS A 151 -3.78 -4.35 -1.79
N SER A 152 -4.73 -5.15 -2.30
CA SER A 152 -6.06 -4.69 -2.71
C SER A 152 -5.99 -3.47 -3.66
N THR A 153 -6.58 -2.33 -3.30
CA THR A 153 -6.49 -1.07 -4.06
C THR A 153 -5.05 -0.59 -4.25
N GLY A 154 -4.15 -0.80 -3.28
CA GLY A 154 -2.72 -0.53 -3.43
C GLY A 154 -2.08 -1.35 -4.55
N GLY A 155 -2.59 -2.57 -4.80
CA GLY A 155 -2.21 -3.38 -5.96
C GLY A 155 -2.62 -2.75 -7.30
N LEU A 156 -3.80 -2.14 -7.37
CA LEU A 156 -4.23 -1.35 -8.54
C LEU A 156 -3.35 -0.13 -8.73
N VAL A 157 -3.10 0.63 -7.66
CA VAL A 157 -2.26 1.83 -7.68
C VAL A 157 -0.85 1.50 -8.16
N LEU A 158 -0.18 0.52 -7.56
CA LEU A 158 1.19 0.15 -7.95
C LEU A 158 1.29 -0.47 -9.34
N SER A 159 0.25 -1.18 -9.81
CA SER A 159 0.22 -1.69 -11.19
C SER A 159 0.15 -0.54 -12.19
N LEU A 160 -0.75 0.42 -11.97
CA LEU A 160 -0.90 1.61 -12.81
C LEU A 160 0.37 2.48 -12.77
N TRP A 161 0.94 2.66 -11.59
CA TRP A 161 2.18 3.39 -11.38
C TRP A 161 3.34 2.73 -12.14
N ALA A 162 3.54 1.42 -11.98
CA ALA A 162 4.64 0.72 -12.64
C ALA A 162 4.53 0.73 -14.17
N GLY A 163 3.30 0.75 -14.71
CA GLY A 163 3.07 0.95 -16.14
C GLY A 163 3.40 2.36 -16.65
N ARG A 164 3.34 3.39 -15.79
CA ARG A 164 3.77 4.78 -16.12
C ARG A 164 5.27 4.98 -15.90
N HIS A 165 5.85 4.26 -14.95
CA HIS A 165 7.22 4.43 -14.45
C HIS A 165 8.07 3.18 -14.74
N SER A 166 8.08 2.74 -16.00
CA SER A 166 8.80 1.54 -16.43
C SER A 166 10.29 1.61 -16.11
N GLY A 167 10.86 0.50 -15.62
CA GLY A 167 12.27 0.40 -15.24
C GLY A 167 12.66 1.05 -13.92
N VAL A 168 11.68 1.54 -13.13
CA VAL A 168 11.95 2.11 -11.80
C VAL A 168 11.98 1.04 -10.71
N ALA A 169 11.10 0.04 -10.78
CA ALA A 169 11.08 -1.11 -9.88
C ALA A 169 11.73 -2.34 -10.53
N ASP A 170 12.11 -3.33 -9.72
CA ASP A 170 12.68 -4.61 -10.18
C ASP A 170 11.66 -5.75 -10.16
N ALA A 171 10.62 -5.64 -9.32
CA ALA A 171 9.54 -6.61 -9.24
C ALA A 171 8.26 -6.01 -8.65
N LEU A 172 7.11 -6.60 -8.98
CA LEU A 172 5.81 -6.26 -8.42
C LEU A 172 5.15 -7.50 -7.79
N LEU A 173 4.91 -7.44 -6.48
CA LEU A 173 4.16 -8.45 -5.73
C LEU A 173 2.78 -7.90 -5.38
N LEU A 174 1.76 -8.56 -5.90
CA LEU A 174 0.37 -8.15 -5.75
C LEU A 174 -0.34 -9.11 -4.80
N ASN A 175 -0.76 -8.61 -3.65
CA ASN A 175 -1.62 -9.34 -2.73
C ASN A 175 -3.08 -8.96 -2.97
N SER A 176 -3.84 -9.89 -3.52
CA SER A 176 -5.29 -9.76 -3.75
C SER A 176 -5.65 -8.46 -4.46
N PRO A 177 -4.94 -8.12 -5.56
CA PRO A 177 -5.01 -6.79 -6.12
C PRO A 177 -6.40 -6.53 -6.72
N TRP A 178 -6.98 -5.37 -6.42
CA TRP A 178 -8.29 -5.00 -6.91
C TRP A 178 -8.23 -4.47 -8.34
N LEU A 179 -7.78 -5.32 -9.27
CA LEU A 179 -7.58 -4.99 -10.69
C LEU A 179 -8.88 -5.00 -11.50
N GLU A 180 -9.94 -5.59 -10.96
CA GLU A 180 -11.23 -5.69 -11.62
C GLU A 180 -12.38 -5.67 -10.59
N LEU A 181 -13.47 -4.96 -10.90
CA LEU A 181 -14.72 -5.08 -10.15
C LEU A 181 -15.35 -6.46 -10.35
N GLN A 182 -15.78 -7.10 -9.26
CA GLN A 182 -16.55 -8.36 -9.24
C GLN A 182 -17.99 -8.23 -9.81
N LEU A 183 -18.23 -7.26 -10.71
CA LEU A 183 -19.44 -7.16 -11.51
C LEU A 183 -19.22 -7.82 -12.87
N SER A 184 -20.28 -8.35 -13.48
CA SER A 184 -20.21 -8.79 -14.88
C SER A 184 -19.70 -7.64 -15.76
N SER A 185 -18.88 -7.96 -16.76
CA SER A 185 -18.29 -6.97 -17.68
C SER A 185 -19.35 -6.09 -18.36
N VAL A 186 -20.56 -6.62 -18.56
CA VAL A 186 -21.73 -5.91 -19.06
C VAL A 186 -22.29 -4.92 -18.03
N ALA A 187 -22.48 -5.35 -16.78
CA ALA A 187 -22.95 -4.47 -15.71
C ALA A 187 -21.98 -3.32 -15.46
N ARG A 188 -20.66 -3.58 -15.51
CA ARG A 188 -19.60 -2.57 -15.39
C ARG A 188 -19.68 -1.50 -16.49
N LYS A 189 -19.79 -1.93 -17.75
CA LYS A 189 -19.90 -1.02 -18.91
C LYS A 189 -21.17 -0.16 -18.87
N ALA A 190 -22.25 -0.67 -18.29
CA ALA A 190 -23.48 0.10 -18.10
C ALA A 190 -23.41 1.09 -16.92
N LEU A 191 -22.65 0.76 -15.88
CA LEU A 191 -22.54 1.58 -14.67
C LEU A 191 -21.56 2.76 -14.85
N ALA A 192 -20.47 2.56 -15.58
CA ALA A 192 -19.41 3.56 -15.74
C ALA A 192 -19.89 4.92 -16.30
N PRO A 193 -20.75 5.02 -17.33
CA PRO A 193 -21.25 6.30 -17.81
C PRO A 193 -22.09 7.06 -16.77
N VAL A 194 -22.92 6.33 -16.00
CA VAL A 194 -23.78 6.91 -14.97
C VAL A 194 -22.96 7.44 -13.79
N VAL A 195 -21.97 6.67 -13.35
CA VAL A 195 -21.02 7.07 -12.31
C VAL A 195 -20.19 8.26 -12.78
N GLY A 196 -19.67 8.25 -14.01
CA GLY A 196 -18.86 9.34 -14.56
C GLY A 196 -19.62 10.66 -14.69
N ILE A 197 -20.90 10.64 -15.08
CA ILE A 197 -21.74 11.84 -15.08
C ILE A 197 -21.96 12.37 -13.66
N ARG A 198 -22.24 11.47 -12.70
CA ARG A 198 -22.39 11.86 -11.28
C ARG A 198 -21.10 12.36 -10.66
N ALA A 199 -19.96 11.77 -11.00
CA ALA A 199 -18.65 12.22 -10.54
C ALA A 199 -18.36 13.66 -10.97
N LYS A 200 -18.72 14.03 -12.21
CA LYS A 200 -18.53 15.40 -12.72
C LYS A 200 -19.47 16.42 -12.09
N LEU A 201 -20.71 16.04 -11.80
CA LEU A 201 -21.74 16.97 -11.29
C LEU A 201 -21.77 17.05 -9.77
N SER A 202 -21.44 15.97 -9.08
CA SER A 202 -21.55 15.86 -7.63
C SER A 202 -20.60 14.76 -7.12
N PRO A 203 -19.27 14.97 -7.16
CA PRO A 203 -18.27 13.93 -6.87
C PRO A 203 -18.42 13.30 -5.49
N HIS A 204 -18.88 14.09 -4.51
CA HIS A 204 -18.99 13.64 -3.13
C HIS A 204 -20.27 12.85 -2.82
N VAL A 205 -21.20 12.66 -3.76
CA VAL A 205 -22.41 11.86 -3.49
C VAL A 205 -22.08 10.38 -3.38
N VAL A 206 -22.92 9.66 -2.63
CA VAL A 206 -22.82 8.20 -2.47
C VAL A 206 -22.92 7.52 -3.84
N ALA A 207 -21.92 6.72 -4.20
CA ALA A 207 -21.86 6.05 -5.50
C ALA A 207 -22.79 4.83 -5.57
N LEU A 208 -22.77 4.02 -4.51
CA LEU A 208 -23.50 2.76 -4.38
C LEU A 208 -24.07 2.64 -2.96
N PRO A 209 -25.27 2.02 -2.79
CA PRO A 209 -25.75 1.68 -1.45
C PRO A 209 -24.73 0.74 -0.80
N GLN A 210 -24.16 1.18 0.32
CA GLN A 210 -23.14 0.41 1.00
C GLN A 210 -23.80 -0.66 1.87
N ILE A 211 -23.61 -1.93 1.50
CA ILE A 211 -23.98 -3.08 2.32
C ILE A 211 -22.68 -3.65 2.86
N ASP A 212 -22.25 -3.15 4.02
CA ASP A 212 -21.16 -3.72 4.79
C ASP A 212 -21.73 -4.44 6.01
N LEU A 213 -21.68 -5.77 5.98
CA LEU A 213 -22.18 -6.63 7.05
C LEU A 213 -21.17 -6.79 8.19
N GLY A 214 -19.99 -6.16 8.12
CA GLY A 214 -18.95 -6.21 9.14
C GLY A 214 -18.14 -7.50 9.15
N PHE A 215 -18.37 -8.42 8.21
CA PHE A 215 -17.67 -9.71 8.18
C PHE A 215 -16.16 -9.56 7.96
N TYR A 216 -15.73 -8.60 7.16
CA TYR A 216 -14.30 -8.34 7.00
C TYR A 216 -13.64 -7.94 8.33
N TRP A 217 -14.26 -7.02 9.08
CA TRP A 217 -13.78 -6.60 10.39
C TRP A 217 -13.77 -7.73 11.42
N GLN A 218 -14.82 -8.56 11.40
CA GLN A 218 -14.88 -9.75 12.25
C GLN A 218 -13.76 -10.74 11.89
N ALA A 219 -13.54 -10.98 10.60
CA ALA A 219 -12.52 -11.90 10.13
C ALA A 219 -11.10 -11.40 10.45
N LEU A 220 -10.86 -10.08 10.35
CA LEU A 220 -9.63 -9.45 10.82
C LEU A 220 -9.39 -9.71 12.31
N ARG A 221 -10.42 -9.52 13.14
CA ARG A 221 -10.35 -9.79 14.59
C ARG A 221 -10.02 -11.25 14.91
N GLU A 222 -10.53 -12.19 14.12
CA GLU A 222 -10.33 -13.62 14.34
C GLU A 222 -9.01 -14.14 13.77
N CYS A 223 -8.45 -13.50 12.73
CA CYS A 223 -7.23 -13.95 12.07
C CYS A 223 -5.96 -13.19 12.51
N CYS A 224 -6.07 -11.93 12.92
CA CYS A 224 -4.93 -11.18 13.45
C CYS A 224 -4.55 -11.65 14.85
N SER A 225 -3.26 -11.52 15.19
CA SER A 225 -2.83 -11.65 16.58
C SER A 225 -3.50 -10.57 17.45
N GLU A 226 -3.76 -10.88 18.73
CA GLU A 226 -4.35 -9.91 19.66
C GLU A 226 -3.51 -8.63 19.76
N ASP A 227 -2.18 -8.77 19.75
CA ASP A 227 -1.24 -7.64 19.80
C ASP A 227 -1.40 -6.72 18.57
N GLU A 228 -1.44 -7.28 17.37
CA GLU A 228 -1.63 -6.50 16.13
C GLU A 228 -3.04 -5.91 16.02
N PHE A 229 -4.07 -6.63 16.47
CA PHE A 229 -5.42 -6.09 16.46
C PHE A 229 -5.56 -4.93 17.45
N SER A 230 -4.91 -5.01 18.61
CA SER A 230 -4.97 -3.99 19.66
C SER A 230 -4.36 -2.64 19.26
N ILE A 231 -3.45 -2.65 18.27
CA ILE A 231 -2.78 -1.45 17.77
C ILE A 231 -3.58 -0.72 16.67
N ILE A 232 -4.68 -1.32 16.20
CA ILE A 232 -5.48 -0.73 15.16
C ILE A 232 -6.17 0.54 15.68
N ASN A 233 -5.88 1.66 15.02
CA ASN A 233 -6.54 2.92 15.30
C ASN A 233 -7.87 2.98 14.55
N HIS A 234 -8.97 2.93 15.31
CA HIS A 234 -10.33 2.96 14.76
C HIS A 234 -10.72 4.28 14.09
N ALA A 235 -9.95 5.37 14.26
CA ALA A 235 -10.12 6.60 13.50
C ALA A 235 -9.46 6.52 12.11
N TRP A 236 -8.53 5.60 11.91
CA TRP A 236 -7.75 5.42 10.69
C TRP A 236 -8.24 4.26 9.83
N ARG A 237 -8.64 3.16 10.47
CA ARG A 237 -9.27 2.00 9.84
C ARG A 237 -10.65 1.81 10.46
N LEU A 238 -11.68 2.11 9.69
CA LEU A 238 -13.06 2.08 10.18
C LEU A 238 -13.58 0.64 10.20
N GLU A 239 -14.30 0.27 11.26
CA GLU A 239 -14.91 -1.07 11.37
C GLU A 239 -15.92 -1.35 10.25
N LYS A 240 -16.63 -0.31 9.84
CA LYS A 240 -17.46 -0.30 8.64
C LYS A 240 -16.75 0.56 7.63
N SER A 241 -16.63 0.08 6.40
CA SER A 241 -15.99 0.83 5.33
C SER A 241 -16.57 2.25 5.25
N PRO A 242 -15.77 3.27 4.91
CA PRO A 242 -16.29 4.57 4.59
C PRO A 242 -17.17 4.49 3.34
N ILE A 243 -18.05 5.48 3.23
CA ILE A 243 -18.95 5.65 2.08
C ILE A 243 -18.12 5.80 0.81
N VAL A 244 -18.36 4.92 -0.15
CA VAL A 244 -17.78 5.02 -1.48
C VAL A 244 -18.43 6.18 -2.23
N ARG A 245 -17.66 7.24 -2.49
CA ARG A 245 -18.12 8.44 -3.20
C ARG A 245 -17.99 8.28 -4.72
N ALA A 246 -18.86 8.95 -5.47
CA ALA A 246 -18.95 8.81 -6.93
C ALA A 246 -17.65 9.20 -7.66
N GLY A 247 -17.00 10.29 -7.22
CA GLY A 247 -15.70 10.72 -7.76
C GLY A 247 -14.64 9.64 -7.60
N TRP A 248 -14.47 9.14 -6.38
CA TRP A 248 -13.52 8.06 -6.10
C TRP A 248 -13.83 6.77 -6.89
N LEU A 249 -15.10 6.36 -6.97
CA LEU A 249 -15.46 5.17 -7.76
C LEU A 249 -15.18 5.37 -9.26
N SER A 250 -15.39 6.57 -9.79
CA SER A 250 -15.05 6.89 -11.18
C SER A 250 -13.56 6.70 -11.45
N THR A 251 -12.70 7.21 -10.56
CA THR A 251 -11.25 7.12 -10.73
C THR A 251 -10.75 5.66 -10.64
N VAL A 252 -11.35 4.85 -9.77
CA VAL A 252 -11.09 3.40 -9.71
C VAL A 252 -11.49 2.70 -11.02
N LEU A 253 -12.68 3.01 -11.55
CA LEU A 253 -13.17 2.45 -12.82
C LEU A 253 -12.30 2.84 -14.01
N GLU A 254 -11.78 4.06 -14.03
CA GLU A 254 -10.80 4.53 -15.01
C GLU A 254 -9.49 3.74 -14.91
N GLY A 255 -9.02 3.50 -13.67
CA GLY A 255 -7.89 2.61 -13.40
C GLY A 255 -8.11 1.20 -13.95
N HIS A 256 -9.24 0.57 -13.64
CA HIS A 256 -9.59 -0.76 -14.18
C HIS A 256 -9.65 -0.76 -15.71
N THR A 257 -10.17 0.30 -16.32
CA THR A 257 -10.22 0.43 -17.78
C THR A 257 -8.81 0.47 -18.36
N THR A 258 -7.89 1.16 -17.70
CA THR A 258 -6.48 1.26 -18.09
C THR A 258 -5.78 -0.10 -17.98
N ILE A 259 -5.96 -0.82 -16.87
CA ILE A 259 -5.43 -2.20 -16.70
C ILE A 259 -5.96 -3.12 -17.81
N ASN A 260 -7.26 -3.06 -18.11
CA ASN A 260 -7.89 -3.87 -19.15
C ASN A 260 -7.44 -3.52 -20.58
N ALA A 261 -6.93 -2.30 -20.80
CA ALA A 261 -6.34 -1.89 -22.08
C ALA A 261 -4.94 -2.49 -22.32
N VAL A 262 -4.47 -3.36 -21.42
CA VAL A 262 -3.14 -3.98 -21.39
C VAL A 262 -2.04 -2.95 -21.15
N ILE A 263 -1.60 -2.85 -19.89
CA ILE A 263 -0.43 -2.07 -19.50
C ILE A 263 0.82 -2.95 -19.53
N ASP A 264 1.95 -2.38 -19.95
CA ASP A 264 3.26 -3.04 -19.87
C ASP A 264 4.00 -2.58 -18.62
N VAL A 265 4.08 -3.47 -17.63
CA VAL A 265 4.74 -3.22 -16.34
C VAL A 265 6.24 -3.50 -16.42
N THR A 266 6.74 -4.09 -17.53
CA THR A 266 8.18 -4.34 -17.84
C THR A 266 9.00 -5.14 -16.82
N VAL A 267 8.41 -5.52 -15.68
CA VAL A 267 9.07 -6.25 -14.58
C VAL A 267 8.32 -7.55 -14.26
N PRO A 268 8.96 -8.54 -13.63
CA PRO A 268 8.27 -9.72 -13.12
C PRO A 268 7.15 -9.34 -12.14
N VAL A 269 5.95 -9.90 -12.38
CA VAL A 269 4.77 -9.72 -11.54
C VAL A 269 4.38 -11.04 -10.88
N CYS A 270 4.24 -11.05 -9.56
CA CYS A 270 3.70 -12.17 -8.80
C CYS A 270 2.33 -11.79 -8.22
N GLY A 271 1.26 -12.46 -8.66
CA GLY A 271 -0.09 -12.27 -8.15
C GLY A 271 -0.48 -13.35 -7.14
N ARG A 272 -0.86 -12.95 -5.93
CA ARG A 272 -1.49 -13.83 -4.93
C ARG A 272 -2.98 -13.55 -4.91
N LEU A 273 -3.78 -14.57 -5.18
CA LEU A 273 -5.24 -14.52 -5.16
C LEU A 273 -5.76 -15.63 -4.26
N SER A 274 -6.93 -15.44 -3.67
CA SER A 274 -7.60 -16.52 -2.96
C SER A 274 -7.92 -17.67 -3.93
N ALA A 275 -7.78 -18.90 -3.45
CA ALA A 275 -8.24 -20.08 -4.17
C ALA A 275 -9.77 -20.23 -4.14
N ARG A 276 -10.47 -19.50 -3.25
CA ARG A 276 -11.91 -19.65 -2.98
C ARG A 276 -12.57 -18.31 -2.66
N SER A 277 -13.80 -18.12 -3.13
CA SER A 277 -14.65 -16.99 -2.75
C SER A 277 -15.81 -17.46 -1.87
N HIS A 278 -16.18 -16.66 -0.88
CA HIS A 278 -17.35 -16.91 -0.03
C HIS A 278 -18.28 -15.70 -0.02
N PHE A 279 -19.53 -15.91 -0.41
CA PHE A 279 -20.57 -14.89 -0.40
C PHE A 279 -21.71 -15.34 0.53
N GLY A 280 -21.78 -14.72 1.70
CA GLY A 280 -22.82 -14.98 2.70
C GLY A 280 -23.52 -13.69 3.12
N LEU A 281 -24.80 -13.78 3.46
CA LEU A 281 -25.55 -12.72 4.14
C LEU A 281 -25.49 -12.87 5.68
N SER A 282 -24.86 -13.94 6.17
CA SER A 282 -24.62 -14.25 7.57
C SER A 282 -23.17 -14.74 7.74
N TRP A 283 -22.61 -14.56 8.93
CA TRP A 283 -21.28 -15.06 9.27
C TRP A 283 -21.15 -16.58 9.07
N ASP A 284 -19.99 -17.02 8.57
CA ASP A 284 -19.58 -18.41 8.39
C ASP A 284 -18.05 -18.48 8.54
N ASP A 285 -17.54 -19.41 9.36
CA ASP A 285 -16.10 -19.61 9.57
C ASP A 285 -15.33 -19.93 8.28
N ALA A 286 -16.01 -20.35 7.21
CA ALA A 286 -15.43 -20.46 5.88
C ALA A 286 -14.91 -19.11 5.33
N MET A 287 -15.45 -17.98 5.79
CA MET A 287 -14.97 -16.63 5.46
C MET A 287 -13.51 -16.40 5.91
N LEU A 288 -13.07 -17.04 7.01
CA LEU A 288 -11.68 -16.98 7.49
C LEU A 288 -10.66 -17.67 6.55
N ARG A 289 -11.14 -18.41 5.54
CA ARG A 289 -10.31 -19.21 4.62
C ARG A 289 -10.63 -18.94 3.15
N ALA A 290 -11.31 -17.83 2.89
CA ALA A 290 -11.73 -17.40 1.56
C ALA A 290 -11.17 -16.00 1.25
N ASP A 291 -11.74 -15.34 0.26
CA ASP A 291 -11.36 -13.99 -0.16
C ASP A 291 -11.65 -12.88 0.86
N THR A 292 -12.26 -13.23 2.00
CA THR A 292 -12.55 -12.31 3.10
C THR A 292 -11.33 -11.99 3.98
N VAL A 293 -10.29 -12.84 4.00
CA VAL A 293 -9.05 -12.58 4.75
C VAL A 293 -7.84 -12.94 3.88
N LEU A 294 -7.16 -11.91 3.37
CA LEU A 294 -5.96 -12.06 2.56
C LEU A 294 -4.94 -10.99 2.97
N GLU A 295 -4.53 -11.02 4.24
CA GLU A 295 -3.39 -10.22 4.74
C GLU A 295 -2.08 -11.03 4.66
#